data_AF-A0A926IBZ3-F1
#
_entry.id   AF-A0A926IBZ3-F1
#
_cell.length_a   1.000
_cell.length_b   1.000
_cell.length_c   1.000
_cell.angle_alpha   90.00
_cell.angle_beta   90.00
_cell.angle_gamma   90.00
#
_symmetry.space_group_name_H-M   'P 1'
#
loop_
_entity.id
_entity.type
_entity.pdbx_description
1 polymer ?
#
loop_
_entity_poly.entity_id
_entity_poly.type
_entity_poly.pdbx_seq_one_letter_code
_entity_poly.pdbx_strand_id
1 'polypeptide(L)'
;MKKNKRYFVIALVLLLMLCIAPVLNAFQTTVEMPASDPASRHLTQIGDEETPLAQLPTTLNGEDASMAAPAAQAVAVQRTQPLANTVAQITAPRVEAAETAYQQAETASSSASIQASDAAAKREEARQKAEAAKEQVRIAEEALSQAQIAADEKAQALEDALSAKDATADQVEAAKYEAKKAAQAKDDATKAADEKANAAKDAQAAADKAAAEASDARAKADEAAQKAAQAKKAYDDAVAAAGKAQDAAKDAEQSLADAKADSKVYDVIACLLTGIDESEINALSHVYHDGKDYFEWINSLNSNGQIYAVALNEYLDNSGILADGDAYTYRLFKCDGRTEKGFNVFITMTSVVDEAKGTTVAHVIKYNTATGVYSDGSTEVDYDNQNNKIISGGKYTVEKDVTDEANAAIQAKQDAQTQLDEKNAAVKDAESAKEEALIAYNDAQAKADEADQNAASKEDAAKHAQDKADAAAADAEAAQKDAEDAAQASDSAEERVNDAIAADQDAQQTVSDAQSEKDTADEAVSDAQSNLESAHEALRDAEAAL
;
A
#
# COMPACT_ATOMS: atom_id res chain seq x y z
N MET A 1 -12.50 -24.06 -16.59
CA MET A 1 -11.93 -24.94 -15.53
C MET A 1 -10.92 -24.28 -14.58
N LYS A 2 -10.21 -23.18 -14.92
CA LYS A 2 -9.23 -22.55 -14.00
C LYS A 2 -9.84 -21.80 -12.79
N LYS A 3 -11.07 -21.29 -12.88
CA LYS A 3 -11.72 -20.54 -11.78
C LYS A 3 -12.08 -21.41 -10.55
N ASN A 4 -12.33 -22.71 -10.73
CA ASN A 4 -12.73 -23.59 -9.62
C ASN A 4 -11.55 -24.01 -8.71
N LYS A 5 -10.31 -23.91 -9.18
CA LYS A 5 -9.13 -24.24 -8.35
C LYS A 5 -8.88 -23.21 -7.24
N ARG A 6 -9.22 -21.93 -7.45
CA ARG A 6 -9.03 -20.88 -6.44
C ARG A 6 -9.97 -21.06 -5.25
N TYR A 7 -11.24 -21.39 -5.51
CA TYR A 7 -12.22 -21.66 -4.45
C TYR A 7 -11.88 -22.92 -3.64
N PHE A 8 -11.31 -23.94 -4.28
CA PHE A 8 -10.89 -25.16 -3.58
C PHE A 8 -9.72 -24.91 -2.61
N VAL A 9 -8.73 -24.09 -3.01
CA VAL A 9 -7.60 -23.75 -2.15
C VAL A 9 -8.03 -22.88 -0.96
N ILE A 10 -8.92 -21.90 -1.17
CA ILE A 10 -9.45 -21.07 -0.09
C ILE A 10 -10.28 -21.90 0.91
N ALA A 11 -11.11 -22.82 0.42
CA ALA A 11 -11.88 -23.73 1.28
C ALA A 11 -10.98 -24.66 2.10
N LEU A 12 -9.88 -25.16 1.52
CA LEU A 12 -8.92 -26.01 2.21
C LEU A 12 -8.18 -25.26 3.33
N VAL A 13 -7.77 -24.01 3.09
CA VAL A 13 -7.09 -23.17 4.08
C VAL A 13 -8.02 -22.80 5.24
N LEU A 14 -9.28 -22.48 4.95
CA LEU A 14 -10.28 -22.21 5.99
C LEU A 14 -10.59 -23.45 6.85
N LEU A 15 -10.65 -24.63 6.24
CA LEU A 15 -10.82 -25.89 6.97
C LEU A 15 -9.62 -26.17 7.89
N LEU A 16 -8.40 -25.89 7.42
CA LEU A 16 -7.17 -26.13 8.17
C LEU A 16 -7.05 -25.16 9.36
N MET A 17 -7.43 -23.89 9.20
CA MET A 17 -7.52 -22.91 10.28
C MET A 17 -8.54 -23.31 11.35
N LEU A 18 -9.69 -23.89 10.95
CA LEU A 18 -10.71 -24.35 11.89
C LEU A 18 -10.26 -25.54 12.74
N CYS A 19 -9.35 -26.37 12.23
CA CYS A 19 -8.81 -27.53 12.95
C CYS A 19 -7.68 -27.17 13.93
N ILE A 20 -6.98 -26.05 13.73
CA ILE A 20 -5.83 -25.65 14.56
C ILE A 20 -6.24 -24.87 15.82
N ALA A 21 -7.35 -24.12 15.76
CA ALA A 21 -7.84 -23.31 16.88
C ALA A 21 -8.06 -24.08 18.21
N PRO A 22 -8.61 -25.30 18.25
CA PRO A 22 -8.78 -26.02 19.52
C PRO A 22 -7.48 -26.62 20.08
N VAL A 23 -6.42 -26.79 19.27
CA VAL A 23 -5.13 -27.33 19.72
C VAL A 23 -4.30 -26.26 20.45
N LEU A 24 -4.40 -25.00 20.01
CA LEU A 24 -3.74 -23.87 20.69
C LEU A 24 -4.42 -23.51 22.03
N ASN A 25 -5.72 -23.74 22.16
CA ASN A 25 -6.44 -23.46 23.41
C ASN A 25 -6.16 -24.48 24.53
N ALA A 26 -5.55 -25.64 24.20
CA ALA A 26 -5.15 -26.65 25.18
C ALA A 26 -3.74 -26.41 25.78
N PHE A 27 -2.98 -25.45 25.25
CA PHE A 27 -1.62 -25.12 25.73
C PHE A 27 -1.57 -23.91 26.69
N GLN A 28 -2.71 -23.28 26.99
CA GLN A 28 -2.78 -22.10 27.87
C GLN A 28 -3.25 -22.38 29.31
N THR A 29 -3.36 -23.64 29.75
CA THR A 29 -3.54 -23.95 31.18
C THR A 29 -2.20 -23.89 31.90
N THR A 30 -1.95 -22.70 32.44
CA THR A 30 -0.85 -22.28 33.29
C THR A 30 -0.68 -23.17 34.52
N VAL A 31 0.56 -23.61 34.75
CA VAL A 31 1.02 -24.14 36.03
C VAL A 31 1.19 -22.96 36.98
N GLU A 32 0.33 -22.86 38.00
CA GLU A 32 0.58 -22.00 39.16
C GLU A 32 1.71 -22.62 39.99
N MET A 33 2.90 -22.00 39.97
CA MET A 33 3.92 -22.22 40.99
C MET A 33 3.71 -21.21 42.12
N PRO A 34 3.78 -21.63 43.40
CA PRO A 34 3.66 -20.70 44.51
C PRO A 34 4.88 -19.77 44.61
N ALA A 35 4.58 -18.51 44.90
CA ALA A 35 5.49 -17.40 45.03
C ALA A 35 6.63 -17.67 46.02
N SER A 36 7.85 -17.37 45.57
CA SER A 36 9.01 -17.13 46.42
C SER A 36 8.84 -15.78 47.13
N ASP A 37 8.99 -15.82 48.45
CA ASP A 37 8.99 -14.69 49.36
C ASP A 37 10.35 -13.96 49.29
N PRO A 38 10.41 -12.65 48.92
CA PRO A 38 11.63 -11.88 48.96
C PRO A 38 11.53 -10.81 50.04
N ALA A 39 11.85 -11.15 51.29
CA ALA A 39 12.10 -10.16 52.32
C ALA A 39 13.03 -10.71 53.39
N SER A 40 14.31 -10.30 53.34
CA SER A 40 15.07 -9.75 54.48
C SER A 40 16.58 -9.91 54.27
N ARG A 41 17.20 -8.90 53.65
CA ARG A 41 18.59 -8.54 53.88
C ARG A 41 18.67 -7.03 54.08
N HIS A 42 18.96 -6.64 55.32
CA HIS A 42 19.80 -5.50 55.70
C HIS A 42 20.14 -5.73 57.19
N LEU A 43 21.36 -6.20 57.50
CA LEU A 43 22.54 -5.41 57.86
C LEU A 43 22.36 -4.51 59.09
N THR A 44 23.38 -4.54 59.95
CA THR A 44 23.74 -3.63 61.05
C THR A 44 23.08 -3.88 62.41
N GLN A 45 23.80 -4.56 63.32
CA GLN A 45 24.13 -3.96 64.62
C GLN A 45 25.31 -4.69 65.30
N ILE A 46 26.44 -3.99 65.31
CA ILE A 46 27.61 -4.19 66.18
C ILE A 46 27.45 -3.19 67.33
N GLY A 47 27.82 -3.60 68.54
CA GLY A 47 27.81 -2.80 69.78
C GLY A 47 26.71 -3.26 70.74
N ASP A 48 26.89 -3.37 72.05
CA ASP A 48 27.98 -3.09 72.97
C ASP A 48 27.66 -3.92 74.22
N GLU A 49 28.61 -4.63 74.82
CA GLU A 49 28.58 -4.78 76.28
C GLU A 49 30.00 -4.68 76.82
N GLU A 50 30.14 -3.70 77.70
CA GLU A 50 31.35 -3.09 78.19
C GLU A 50 32.11 -4.00 79.15
N THR A 51 33.44 -3.95 79.02
CA THR A 51 34.39 -4.17 80.11
C THR A 51 34.16 -3.11 81.20
N PRO A 52 34.54 -3.32 82.47
CA PRO A 52 35.89 -2.84 82.82
C PRO A 52 36.65 -3.62 83.92
N LEU A 53 37.95 -3.73 83.67
CA LEU A 53 39.06 -3.42 84.58
C LEU A 53 38.77 -3.26 86.09
N ALA A 54 39.39 -4.09 86.92
CA ALA A 54 40.07 -3.68 88.17
C ALA A 54 40.90 -4.87 88.72
N GLN A 55 42.24 -4.79 88.68
CA GLN A 55 43.15 -4.32 89.76
C GLN A 55 43.77 -5.46 90.61
N LEU A 56 45.06 -5.70 90.38
CA LEU A 56 46.08 -5.90 91.43
C LEU A 56 46.18 -4.60 92.29
N PRO A 57 46.80 -4.52 93.50
CA PRO A 57 47.77 -5.43 94.16
C PRO A 57 47.68 -5.57 95.73
N THR A 58 48.55 -6.42 96.30
CA THR A 58 49.22 -6.35 97.62
C THR A 58 48.49 -5.90 98.91
N THR A 59 48.43 -6.76 99.95
CA THR A 59 49.29 -6.75 101.17
C THR A 59 48.68 -7.51 102.38
N LEU A 60 49.57 -8.19 103.12
CA LEU A 60 49.70 -8.31 104.59
C LEU A 60 48.64 -9.02 105.49
N ASN A 61 49.22 -9.95 106.28
CA ASN A 61 48.96 -10.29 107.69
C ASN A 61 47.92 -11.37 108.08
N GLY A 62 48.36 -12.19 109.05
CA GLY A 62 47.56 -13.08 109.90
C GLY A 62 47.94 -14.55 109.72
N GLU A 63 49.00 -15.05 110.38
CA GLU A 63 48.99 -15.64 111.73
C GLU A 63 48.55 -17.12 111.78
N ASP A 64 49.24 -17.86 112.67
CA ASP A 64 49.06 -19.24 113.13
C ASP A 64 49.64 -20.38 112.26
N ALA A 65 50.86 -20.85 112.53
CA ALA A 65 51.32 -21.69 113.65
C ALA A 65 50.91 -23.17 113.55
N SER A 66 51.80 -24.03 113.06
CA SER A 66 52.26 -25.19 113.84
C SER A 66 53.54 -25.76 113.23
N MET A 67 54.62 -25.69 114.02
CA MET A 67 55.88 -26.38 113.81
C MET A 67 55.79 -27.82 114.34
N ALA A 68 56.47 -28.77 113.70
CA ALA A 68 57.06 -29.91 114.40
C ALA A 68 58.32 -30.39 113.66
N ALA A 69 59.46 -30.20 114.33
CA ALA A 69 60.81 -30.52 113.91
C ALA A 69 61.17 -32.00 114.13
N PRO A 70 62.26 -32.51 113.52
CA PRO A 70 63.07 -33.57 114.10
C PRO A 70 64.33 -32.94 114.73
N ALA A 71 64.39 -32.92 116.06
CA ALA A 71 65.59 -32.50 116.79
C ALA A 71 66.44 -33.72 117.18
N ALA A 72 67.66 -33.77 116.67
CA ALA A 72 68.77 -34.46 117.27
C ALA A 72 69.31 -33.65 118.45
N GLN A 73 69.59 -34.29 119.59
CA GLN A 73 70.58 -33.91 120.61
C GLN A 73 70.74 -35.13 121.55
N ALA A 74 71.91 -35.75 121.60
CA ALA A 74 73.04 -35.41 122.48
C ALA A 74 72.96 -36.10 123.86
N VAL A 75 73.99 -36.90 124.12
CA VAL A 75 74.74 -37.02 125.39
C VAL A 75 73.95 -37.33 126.68
N ALA A 76 74.19 -38.53 127.24
CA ALA A 76 74.48 -38.67 128.67
C ALA A 76 75.13 -40.03 129.00
N VAL A 77 76.32 -39.94 129.57
CA VAL A 77 77.09 -41.00 130.23
C VAL A 77 76.58 -41.14 131.67
N GLN A 78 76.39 -42.37 132.18
CA GLN A 78 76.59 -42.66 133.60
C GLN A 78 77.13 -44.07 133.84
N ARG A 79 78.22 -44.10 134.62
CA ARG A 79 78.85 -45.26 135.27
C ARG A 79 77.89 -45.86 136.30
N THR A 80 77.89 -47.18 136.49
CA THR A 80 78.59 -47.85 137.61
C THR A 80 78.57 -49.38 137.46
N GLN A 81 79.77 -49.95 137.66
CA GLN A 81 80.18 -51.35 137.82
C GLN A 81 79.74 -51.93 139.21
N PRO A 82 80.04 -53.18 139.66
CA PRO A 82 81.30 -53.91 139.41
C PRO A 82 81.33 -55.46 139.40
N LEU A 83 82.53 -55.95 139.01
CA LEU A 83 83.23 -57.21 139.41
C LEU A 83 82.71 -58.54 138.80
N ALA A 84 83.53 -59.45 138.26
CA ALA A 84 84.98 -59.65 138.37
C ALA A 84 85.57 -60.53 137.25
N ASN A 85 86.88 -60.35 137.05
CA ASN A 85 87.92 -61.35 136.73
C ASN A 85 87.96 -62.02 135.34
N THR A 86 88.96 -61.69 134.50
CA THR A 86 90.34 -62.26 134.53
C THR A 86 91.09 -61.90 133.22
N VAL A 87 92.40 -61.63 133.34
CA VAL A 87 93.48 -61.69 132.32
C VAL A 87 93.74 -60.48 131.43
N ALA A 88 94.78 -59.73 131.81
CA ALA A 88 95.52 -58.75 131.03
C ALA A 88 96.65 -59.40 130.21
N GLN A 89 97.09 -58.71 129.13
CA GLN A 89 98.41 -58.76 128.44
C GLN A 89 98.42 -58.88 126.89
N ILE A 90 97.53 -58.22 126.11
CA ILE A 90 97.68 -58.12 124.61
C ILE A 90 97.31 -56.73 124.01
N THR A 91 96.95 -55.71 124.81
CA THR A 91 96.09 -54.61 124.34
C THR A 91 96.74 -53.20 124.30
N ALA A 92 98.02 -53.07 123.93
CA ALA A 92 98.67 -51.75 123.80
C ALA A 92 98.90 -51.25 122.35
N PRO A 93 99.26 -52.09 121.34
CA PRO A 93 99.37 -51.63 119.95
C PRO A 93 98.04 -51.61 119.19
N ARG A 94 96.92 -51.95 119.84
CA ARG A 94 95.59 -52.04 119.21
C ARG A 94 94.71 -50.79 119.35
N VAL A 95 95.06 -49.84 120.24
CA VAL A 95 94.27 -48.61 120.44
C VAL A 95 94.69 -47.52 119.46
N GLU A 96 95.99 -47.33 119.23
CA GLU A 96 96.51 -46.35 118.26
C GLU A 96 96.20 -46.75 116.80
N ALA A 97 96.18 -48.06 116.51
CA ALA A 97 95.70 -48.61 115.24
C ALA A 97 94.17 -48.44 115.06
N ALA A 98 93.38 -48.48 116.13
CA ALA A 98 91.94 -48.28 116.07
C ALA A 98 91.57 -46.79 115.90
N GLU A 99 92.33 -45.87 116.50
CA GLU A 99 92.12 -44.43 116.39
C GLU A 99 92.52 -43.89 115.00
N THR A 100 93.63 -44.41 114.45
CA THR A 100 94.04 -44.14 113.06
C THR A 100 93.04 -44.73 112.06
N ALA A 101 92.53 -45.94 112.30
CA ALA A 101 91.50 -46.55 111.46
C ALA A 101 90.16 -45.80 111.54
N TYR A 102 89.82 -45.22 112.70
CA TYR A 102 88.61 -44.41 112.88
C TYR A 102 88.71 -43.08 112.12
N GLN A 103 89.82 -42.34 112.23
CA GLN A 103 90.00 -41.09 111.48
C GLN A 103 90.12 -41.32 109.96
N GLN A 104 90.73 -42.44 109.54
CA GLN A 104 90.73 -42.85 108.13
C GLN A 104 89.33 -43.23 107.65
N ALA A 105 88.53 -43.92 108.47
CA ALA A 105 87.15 -44.24 108.15
C ALA A 105 86.23 -43.00 108.11
N GLU A 106 86.44 -42.03 109.00
CA GLU A 106 85.69 -40.76 109.02
C GLU A 106 86.05 -39.88 107.80
N THR A 107 87.33 -39.80 107.44
CA THR A 107 87.78 -39.08 106.22
C THR A 107 87.27 -39.77 104.95
N ALA A 108 87.30 -41.11 104.91
CA ALA A 108 86.75 -41.89 103.81
C ALA A 108 85.22 -41.77 103.73
N SER A 109 84.52 -41.74 104.86
CA SER A 109 83.07 -41.53 104.93
C SER A 109 82.67 -40.12 104.51
N SER A 110 83.39 -39.10 104.97
CA SER A 110 83.17 -37.70 104.57
C SER A 110 83.49 -37.48 103.08
N SER A 111 84.60 -38.04 102.59
CA SER A 111 84.95 -37.99 101.16
C SER A 111 83.95 -38.77 100.30
N ALA A 112 83.47 -39.93 100.75
CA ALA A 112 82.40 -40.69 100.08
C ALA A 112 81.06 -39.94 100.11
N SER A 113 80.73 -39.24 101.20
CA SER A 113 79.52 -38.41 101.29
C SER A 113 79.58 -37.18 100.39
N ILE A 114 80.76 -36.54 100.25
CA ILE A 114 80.96 -35.42 99.33
C ILE A 114 80.90 -35.92 97.88
N GLN A 115 81.58 -37.03 97.56
CA GLN A 115 81.50 -37.64 96.23
C GLN A 115 80.09 -38.11 95.88
N ALA A 116 79.33 -38.64 96.84
CA ALA A 116 77.93 -38.99 96.66
C ALA A 116 77.03 -37.76 96.47
N SER A 117 77.29 -36.67 97.21
CA SER A 117 76.58 -35.39 97.06
C SER A 117 76.86 -34.73 95.71
N ASP A 118 78.13 -34.70 95.28
CA ASP A 118 78.53 -34.15 93.97
C ASP A 118 77.99 -35.00 92.82
N ALA A 119 77.98 -36.33 92.98
CA ALA A 119 77.37 -37.24 92.02
C ALA A 119 75.83 -37.04 91.97
N ALA A 120 75.17 -36.83 93.11
CA ALA A 120 73.74 -36.54 93.17
C ALA A 120 73.41 -35.17 92.53
N ALA A 121 74.23 -34.14 92.78
CA ALA A 121 74.06 -32.82 92.17
C ALA A 121 74.24 -32.86 90.64
N LYS A 122 75.26 -33.57 90.14
CA LYS A 122 75.47 -33.76 88.69
C LYS A 122 74.33 -34.56 88.05
N ARG A 123 73.80 -35.57 88.77
CA ARG A 123 72.66 -36.35 88.30
C ARG A 123 71.37 -35.53 88.25
N GLU A 124 71.15 -34.66 89.23
CA GLU A 124 69.99 -33.75 89.22
C GLU A 124 70.13 -32.68 88.11
N GLU A 125 71.33 -32.15 87.87
CA GLU A 125 71.59 -31.26 86.74
C GLU A 125 71.33 -31.96 85.39
N ALA A 126 71.80 -33.21 85.24
CA ALA A 126 71.52 -34.02 84.05
C ALA A 126 70.01 -34.30 83.91
N ARG A 127 69.29 -34.56 85.01
CA ARG A 127 67.82 -34.74 85.01
C ARG A 127 67.09 -33.50 84.55
N GLN A 128 67.48 -32.32 85.05
CA GLN A 128 66.89 -31.04 84.63
C GLN A 128 67.18 -30.74 83.16
N LYS A 129 68.39 -31.03 82.66
CA LYS A 129 68.71 -30.91 81.23
C LYS A 129 67.87 -31.86 80.38
N ALA A 130 67.68 -33.10 80.82
CA ALA A 130 66.82 -34.07 80.12
C ALA A 130 65.35 -33.66 80.13
N GLU A 131 64.81 -33.14 81.24
CA GLU A 131 63.44 -32.61 81.30
C GLU A 131 63.26 -31.38 80.40
N ALA A 132 64.22 -30.45 80.39
CA ALA A 132 64.21 -29.30 79.48
C ALA A 132 64.27 -29.73 78.00
N ALA A 133 65.09 -30.73 77.67
CA ALA A 133 65.17 -31.26 76.31
C ALA A 133 63.87 -31.98 75.88
N LYS A 134 63.19 -32.69 76.79
CA LYS A 134 61.86 -33.27 76.52
C LYS A 134 60.82 -32.21 76.22
N GLU A 135 60.84 -31.11 76.96
CA GLU A 135 59.93 -29.99 76.70
C GLU A 135 60.22 -29.30 75.37
N GLN A 136 61.50 -29.17 74.97
CA GLN A 136 61.88 -28.67 73.65
C GLN A 136 61.38 -29.58 72.53
N VAL A 137 61.47 -30.91 72.69
CA VAL A 137 60.89 -31.87 71.75
C VAL A 137 59.38 -31.67 71.64
N ARG A 138 58.65 -31.58 72.77
CA ARG A 138 57.20 -31.36 72.77
C ARG A 138 56.82 -30.08 72.02
N ILE A 139 57.52 -28.98 72.27
CA ILE A 139 57.30 -27.69 71.58
C ILE A 139 57.57 -27.82 70.08
N ALA A 140 58.64 -28.52 69.68
CA ALA A 140 58.97 -28.74 68.28
C ALA A 140 57.95 -29.66 67.57
N GLU A 141 57.42 -30.69 68.25
CA GLU A 141 56.34 -31.54 67.73
C GLU A 141 55.04 -30.73 67.53
N GLU A 142 54.69 -29.86 68.48
CA GLU A 142 53.53 -28.96 68.35
C GLU A 142 53.72 -27.95 67.21
N ALA A 143 54.91 -27.37 67.08
CA ALA A 143 55.25 -26.46 65.98
C ALA A 143 55.16 -27.16 64.62
N LEU A 144 55.67 -28.39 64.51
CA LEU A 144 55.56 -29.20 63.29
C LEU A 144 54.10 -29.51 62.97
N SER A 145 53.29 -29.90 63.96
CA SER A 145 51.88 -30.17 63.75
C SER A 145 51.12 -28.93 63.27
N GLN A 146 51.41 -27.75 63.82
CA GLN A 146 50.80 -26.49 63.38
C GLN A 146 51.23 -26.11 61.96
N ALA A 147 52.52 -26.28 61.63
CA ALA A 147 53.03 -26.04 60.28
C ALA A 147 52.36 -26.97 59.25
N GLN A 148 52.17 -28.26 59.60
CA GLN A 148 51.49 -29.22 58.73
C GLN A 148 50.02 -28.85 58.49
N ILE A 149 49.29 -28.45 59.54
CA ILE A 149 47.91 -27.99 59.39
C ILE A 149 47.84 -26.76 58.47
N ALA A 150 48.74 -25.79 58.65
CA ALA A 150 48.81 -24.61 57.79
C ALA A 150 49.14 -24.98 56.33
N ALA A 151 50.07 -25.91 56.11
CA ALA A 151 50.40 -26.40 54.77
C ALA A 151 49.21 -27.11 54.10
N ASP A 152 48.47 -27.94 54.84
CA ASP A 152 47.26 -28.61 54.34
C ASP A 152 46.16 -27.58 53.98
N GLU A 153 45.95 -26.56 54.82
CA GLU A 153 45.01 -25.46 54.53
C GLU A 153 45.41 -24.68 53.25
N LYS A 154 46.70 -24.41 53.06
CA LYS A 154 47.19 -23.75 51.83
C LYS A 154 47.13 -24.64 50.60
N ALA A 155 47.34 -25.95 50.76
CA ALA A 155 47.15 -26.92 49.68
C ALA A 155 45.68 -26.97 49.24
N GLN A 156 44.73 -26.99 50.20
CA GLN A 156 43.30 -26.94 49.88
C GLN A 156 42.93 -25.61 49.19
N ALA A 157 43.43 -24.47 49.68
CA ALA A 157 43.17 -23.18 49.05
C ALA A 157 43.68 -23.11 47.59
N LEU A 158 44.81 -23.74 47.29
CA LEU A 158 45.32 -23.88 45.93
C LEU A 158 44.41 -24.77 45.07
N GLU A 159 43.93 -25.90 45.59
CA GLU A 159 43.00 -26.78 44.86
C GLU A 159 41.68 -26.08 44.55
N ASP A 160 41.15 -25.32 45.50
CA ASP A 160 39.95 -24.50 45.31
C ASP A 160 40.19 -23.40 44.26
N ALA A 161 41.36 -22.74 44.28
CA ALA A 161 41.73 -21.73 43.30
C ALA A 161 41.88 -22.32 41.87
N LEU A 162 42.48 -23.50 41.74
CA LEU A 162 42.60 -24.21 40.47
C LEU A 162 41.23 -24.59 39.92
N SER A 163 40.34 -25.11 40.78
CA SER A 163 38.98 -25.46 40.39
C SER A 163 38.17 -24.24 39.94
N ALA A 164 38.33 -23.09 40.64
CA ALA A 164 37.70 -21.84 40.25
C ALA A 164 38.21 -21.32 38.90
N LYS A 165 39.52 -21.43 38.64
CA LYS A 165 40.13 -21.08 37.35
C LYS A 165 39.61 -21.96 36.21
N ASP A 166 39.50 -23.26 36.40
CA ASP A 166 38.94 -24.14 35.36
C ASP A 166 37.48 -23.75 35.05
N ALA A 167 36.69 -23.38 36.07
CA ALA A 167 35.33 -22.88 35.87
C ALA A 167 35.29 -21.53 35.11
N THR A 168 36.23 -20.61 35.33
CA THR A 168 36.31 -19.35 34.55
C THR A 168 36.74 -19.62 33.11
N ALA A 169 37.65 -20.56 32.87
CA ALA A 169 38.04 -20.95 31.52
C ALA A 169 36.86 -21.51 30.71
N ASP A 170 36.02 -22.36 31.34
CA ASP A 170 34.78 -22.86 30.74
C ASP A 170 33.79 -21.72 30.43
N GLN A 171 33.68 -20.71 31.31
CA GLN A 171 32.85 -19.52 31.08
C GLN A 171 33.35 -18.69 29.88
N VAL A 172 34.67 -18.56 29.70
CA VAL A 172 35.26 -17.88 28.54
C VAL A 172 34.87 -18.58 27.24
N GLU A 173 34.99 -19.91 27.18
CA GLU A 173 34.63 -20.66 25.96
C GLU A 173 33.12 -20.62 25.69
N ALA A 174 32.28 -20.69 26.73
CA ALA A 174 30.84 -20.50 26.59
C ALA A 174 30.49 -19.10 26.07
N ALA A 175 31.13 -18.04 26.60
CA ALA A 175 30.93 -16.67 26.14
C ALA A 175 31.36 -16.50 24.67
N LYS A 176 32.51 -17.05 24.27
CA LYS A 176 32.97 -17.01 22.87
C LYS A 176 32.00 -17.71 21.92
N TYR A 177 31.44 -18.84 22.34
CA TYR A 177 30.46 -19.57 21.55
C TYR A 177 29.18 -18.75 21.32
N GLU A 178 28.64 -18.13 22.38
CA GLU A 178 27.47 -17.26 22.27
C GLU A 178 27.76 -16.00 21.43
N ALA A 179 28.93 -15.38 21.60
CA ALA A 179 29.35 -14.24 20.77
C ALA A 179 29.43 -14.61 19.28
N LYS A 180 29.99 -15.78 18.95
CA LYS A 180 30.04 -16.27 17.56
C LYS A 180 28.64 -16.49 16.99
N LYS A 181 27.71 -17.05 17.78
CA LYS A 181 26.32 -17.27 17.37
C LYS A 181 25.58 -15.94 17.17
N ALA A 182 25.82 -14.96 18.05
CA ALA A 182 25.24 -13.62 17.92
C ALA A 182 25.80 -12.87 16.69
N ALA A 183 27.10 -12.97 16.41
CA ALA A 183 27.71 -12.42 15.20
C ALA A 183 27.11 -13.05 13.92
N GLN A 184 26.92 -14.37 13.91
CA GLN A 184 26.25 -15.02 12.78
C GLN A 184 24.80 -14.55 12.62
N ALA A 185 24.05 -14.40 13.72
CA ALA A 185 22.67 -13.88 13.67
C ALA A 185 22.62 -12.44 13.13
N LYS A 186 23.60 -11.60 13.50
CA LYS A 186 23.77 -10.25 12.95
C LYS A 186 24.00 -10.26 11.44
N ASP A 187 24.90 -11.12 10.95
CA ASP A 187 25.17 -11.25 9.51
C ASP A 187 23.92 -11.73 8.74
N ASP A 188 23.23 -12.75 9.26
CA ASP A 188 22.02 -13.31 8.67
C ASP A 188 20.89 -12.26 8.63
N ALA A 189 20.71 -11.50 9.72
CA ALA A 189 19.70 -10.43 9.79
C ALA A 189 20.02 -9.26 8.84
N THR A 190 21.30 -8.86 8.76
CA THR A 190 21.76 -7.81 7.82
C THR A 190 21.48 -8.22 6.38
N LYS A 191 21.81 -9.46 6.01
CA LYS A 191 21.54 -9.99 4.67
C LYS A 191 20.03 -10.01 4.36
N ALA A 192 19.21 -10.44 5.33
CA ALA A 192 17.76 -10.43 5.17
C ALA A 192 17.21 -9.00 4.98
N ALA A 193 17.74 -8.03 5.73
CA ALA A 193 17.39 -6.62 5.57
C ALA A 193 17.75 -6.09 4.18
N ASP A 194 18.94 -6.40 3.67
CA ASP A 194 19.38 -6.01 2.32
C ASP A 194 18.49 -6.61 1.22
N GLU A 195 18.13 -7.90 1.35
CA GLU A 195 17.22 -8.57 0.41
C GLU A 195 15.84 -7.90 0.40
N LYS A 196 15.29 -7.55 1.56
CA LYS A 196 14.02 -6.84 1.68
C LYS A 196 14.09 -5.40 1.16
N ALA A 197 15.18 -4.68 1.43
CA ALA A 197 15.39 -3.33 0.91
C ALA A 197 15.46 -3.31 -0.63
N ASN A 198 16.10 -4.31 -1.25
CA ASN A 198 16.13 -4.44 -2.70
C ASN A 198 14.75 -4.80 -3.28
N ALA A 199 14.01 -5.70 -2.62
CA ALA A 199 12.64 -6.02 -3.02
C ALA A 199 11.71 -4.80 -2.94
N ALA A 200 11.88 -3.93 -1.92
CA ALA A 200 11.14 -2.68 -1.80
C ALA A 200 11.45 -1.71 -2.95
N LYS A 201 12.73 -1.58 -3.35
CA LYS A 201 13.13 -0.77 -4.51
C LYS A 201 12.52 -1.28 -5.82
N ASP A 202 12.54 -2.60 -6.04
CA ASP A 202 11.95 -3.22 -7.23
C ASP A 202 10.43 -3.02 -7.26
N ALA A 203 9.76 -3.14 -6.11
CA ALA A 203 8.33 -2.89 -5.98
C ALA A 203 7.99 -1.42 -6.27
N GLN A 204 8.78 -0.47 -5.77
CA GLN A 204 8.60 0.95 -6.05
C GLN A 204 8.80 1.26 -7.54
N ALA A 205 9.84 0.70 -8.18
CA ALA A 205 10.05 0.88 -9.62
C ALA A 205 8.89 0.32 -10.46
N ALA A 206 8.27 -0.77 -10.02
CA ALA A 206 7.07 -1.32 -10.65
C ALA A 206 5.85 -0.42 -10.45
N ALA A 207 5.69 0.19 -9.27
CA ALA A 207 4.64 1.17 -8.98
C ALA A 207 4.78 2.43 -9.85
N ASP A 208 5.99 2.99 -9.95
CA ASP A 208 6.29 4.17 -10.78
C ASP A 208 5.97 3.90 -12.25
N LYS A 209 6.38 2.72 -12.77
CA LYS A 209 6.05 2.31 -14.13
C LYS A 209 4.55 2.19 -14.35
N ALA A 210 3.82 1.58 -13.41
CA ALA A 210 2.36 1.44 -13.52
C ALA A 210 1.65 2.80 -13.47
N ALA A 211 2.11 3.73 -12.64
CA ALA A 211 1.61 5.09 -12.59
C ALA A 211 1.84 5.86 -13.90
N ALA A 212 3.01 5.69 -14.53
CA ALA A 212 3.29 6.27 -15.85
C ALA A 212 2.34 5.70 -16.93
N GLU A 213 2.13 4.37 -16.94
CA GLU A 213 1.18 3.74 -17.86
C GLU A 213 -0.27 4.21 -17.65
N ALA A 214 -0.67 4.46 -16.40
CA ALA A 214 -1.98 5.01 -16.08
C ALA A 214 -2.13 6.45 -16.58
N SER A 215 -1.11 7.30 -16.37
CA SER A 215 -1.08 8.67 -16.88
C SER A 215 -1.18 8.71 -18.41
N ASP A 216 -0.41 7.88 -19.11
CA ASP A 216 -0.45 7.78 -20.57
C ASP A 216 -1.81 7.29 -21.09
N ALA A 217 -2.43 6.33 -20.40
CA ALA A 217 -3.76 5.84 -20.74
C ALA A 217 -4.82 6.93 -20.55
N ARG A 218 -4.72 7.72 -19.48
CA ARG A 218 -5.63 8.85 -19.22
C ARG A 218 -5.52 9.92 -20.28
N ALA A 219 -4.31 10.30 -20.68
CA ALA A 219 -4.11 11.28 -21.74
C ALA A 219 -4.75 10.85 -23.08
N LYS A 220 -4.69 9.55 -23.41
CA LYS A 220 -5.35 8.99 -24.60
C LYS A 220 -6.87 9.00 -24.49
N ALA A 221 -7.40 8.75 -23.30
CA ALA A 221 -8.83 8.83 -23.03
C ALA A 221 -9.35 10.27 -23.20
N ASP A 222 -8.63 11.25 -22.68
CA ASP A 222 -8.94 12.67 -22.85
C ASP A 222 -8.90 13.09 -24.34
N GLU A 223 -7.91 12.61 -25.12
CA GLU A 223 -7.86 12.86 -26.57
C GLU A 223 -9.05 12.22 -27.31
N ALA A 224 -9.44 11.00 -26.94
CA ALA A 224 -10.58 10.30 -27.53
C ALA A 224 -11.90 11.03 -27.21
N ALA A 225 -12.08 11.49 -25.97
CA ALA A 225 -13.23 12.28 -25.55
C ALA A 225 -13.33 13.61 -26.32
N GLN A 226 -12.21 14.29 -26.58
CA GLN A 226 -12.19 15.49 -27.42
C GLN A 226 -12.63 15.20 -28.86
N LYS A 227 -12.20 14.09 -29.45
CA LYS A 227 -12.64 13.66 -30.79
C LYS A 227 -14.14 13.33 -30.82
N ALA A 228 -14.66 12.65 -29.79
CA ALA A 228 -16.09 12.39 -29.65
C ALA A 228 -16.90 13.69 -29.56
N ALA A 229 -16.43 14.68 -28.78
CA ALA A 229 -17.08 15.99 -28.69
C ALA A 229 -17.08 16.74 -30.03
N GLN A 230 -16.00 16.66 -30.81
CA GLN A 230 -15.95 17.25 -32.17
C GLN A 230 -16.92 16.56 -33.13
N ALA A 231 -16.97 15.22 -33.12
CA ALA A 231 -17.90 14.45 -33.94
C ALA A 231 -19.36 14.75 -33.57
N LYS A 232 -19.66 14.89 -32.28
CA LYS A 232 -20.99 15.31 -31.81
C LYS A 232 -21.38 16.67 -32.37
N LYS A 233 -20.47 17.65 -32.34
CA LYS A 233 -20.72 18.98 -32.90
C LYS A 233 -21.01 18.90 -34.41
N ALA A 234 -20.24 18.11 -35.17
CA ALA A 234 -20.47 17.91 -36.59
C ALA A 234 -21.84 17.26 -36.89
N TYR A 235 -22.26 16.30 -36.06
CA TYR A 235 -23.61 15.74 -36.12
C TYR A 235 -24.68 16.78 -35.84
N ASP A 236 -24.55 17.57 -34.77
CA ASP A 236 -25.50 18.64 -34.43
C ASP A 236 -25.60 19.68 -35.57
N ASP A 237 -24.48 20.04 -36.20
CA ASP A 237 -24.42 20.95 -37.36
C ASP A 237 -25.12 20.34 -38.59
N ALA A 238 -24.93 19.04 -38.86
CA ALA A 238 -25.59 18.32 -39.95
C ALA A 238 -27.10 18.18 -39.73
N VAL A 239 -27.54 17.94 -38.49
CA VAL A 239 -28.96 17.96 -38.10
C VAL A 239 -29.58 19.34 -38.38
N ALA A 240 -28.89 20.41 -38.01
CA ALA A 240 -29.36 21.77 -38.28
C ALA A 240 -29.42 22.09 -39.78
N ALA A 241 -28.45 21.62 -40.58
CA ALA A 241 -28.44 21.78 -42.03
C ALA A 241 -29.60 21.03 -42.71
N ALA A 242 -29.86 19.78 -42.30
CA ALA A 242 -31.00 19.01 -42.78
C ALA A 242 -32.34 19.69 -42.48
N GLY A 243 -32.50 20.26 -41.28
CA GLY A 243 -33.68 21.05 -40.92
C GLY A 243 -33.89 22.25 -41.85
N LYS A 244 -32.83 23.02 -42.12
CA LYS A 244 -32.91 24.17 -43.06
C LYS A 244 -33.25 23.75 -44.49
N ALA A 245 -32.70 22.62 -44.95
CA ALA A 245 -33.01 22.10 -46.28
C ALA A 245 -34.49 21.68 -46.38
N GLN A 246 -35.02 21.06 -45.33
CA GLN A 246 -36.42 20.64 -45.25
C GLN A 246 -37.38 21.83 -45.23
N ASP A 247 -37.05 22.89 -44.50
CA ASP A 247 -37.83 24.13 -44.49
C ASP A 247 -37.80 24.79 -45.89
N ALA A 248 -36.65 24.86 -46.55
CA ALA A 248 -36.54 25.39 -47.91
C ALA A 248 -37.32 24.57 -48.95
N ALA A 249 -37.40 23.24 -48.79
CA ALA A 249 -38.22 22.38 -49.64
C ALA A 249 -39.72 22.64 -49.44
N LYS A 250 -40.18 22.86 -48.20
CA LYS A 250 -41.56 23.25 -47.91
C LYS A 250 -41.91 24.61 -48.52
N ASP A 251 -41.02 25.59 -48.43
CA ASP A 251 -41.22 26.90 -49.06
C ASP A 251 -41.32 26.79 -50.59
N ALA A 252 -40.51 25.93 -51.21
CA ALA A 252 -40.59 25.64 -52.65
C ALA A 252 -41.87 24.88 -53.02
N GLU A 253 -42.32 23.95 -52.18
CA GLU A 253 -43.57 23.22 -52.36
C GLU A 253 -44.77 24.18 -52.32
N GLN A 254 -44.77 25.11 -51.37
CA GLN A 254 -45.77 26.18 -51.31
C GLN A 254 -45.72 27.07 -52.55
N SER A 255 -44.54 27.48 -53.00
CA SER A 255 -44.38 28.30 -54.21
C SER A 255 -44.89 27.60 -55.47
N LEU A 256 -44.68 26.28 -55.57
CA LEU A 256 -45.25 25.46 -56.64
C LEU A 256 -46.78 25.36 -56.53
N ALA A 257 -47.32 25.22 -55.32
CA ALA A 257 -48.76 25.20 -55.11
C ALA A 257 -49.40 26.52 -55.55
N ASP A 258 -48.78 27.65 -55.21
CA ASP A 258 -49.20 28.99 -55.62
C ASP A 258 -49.12 29.15 -57.15
N ALA A 259 -47.99 28.77 -57.77
CA ALA A 259 -47.83 28.81 -59.23
C ALA A 259 -48.84 27.93 -59.97
N LYS A 260 -49.18 26.74 -59.43
CA LYS A 260 -50.23 25.87 -59.96
C LYS A 260 -51.62 26.48 -59.82
N ALA A 261 -51.88 27.23 -58.75
CA ALA A 261 -53.16 27.92 -58.59
C ALA A 261 -53.33 29.01 -59.66
N ASP A 262 -52.26 29.76 -59.93
CA ASP A 262 -52.23 30.81 -60.95
C ASP A 262 -52.26 30.26 -62.38
N SER A 263 -51.61 29.10 -62.65
CA SER A 263 -51.56 28.50 -63.99
C SER A 263 -52.89 27.86 -64.43
N LYS A 264 -53.83 27.58 -63.52
CA LYS A 264 -55.11 26.91 -63.86
C LYS A 264 -55.91 27.66 -64.92
N VAL A 265 -55.83 28.99 -64.94
CA VAL A 265 -56.48 29.82 -65.96
C VAL A 265 -55.78 29.65 -67.32
N TYR A 266 -54.46 29.45 -67.32
CA TYR A 266 -53.62 29.45 -68.51
C TYR A 266 -53.40 28.08 -69.13
N ASP A 267 -53.40 26.99 -68.35
CA ASP A 267 -53.32 25.60 -68.83
C ASP A 267 -54.49 25.31 -69.80
N VAL A 268 -55.66 25.92 -69.58
CA VAL A 268 -56.82 25.75 -70.46
C VAL A 268 -56.80 26.70 -71.66
N ILE A 269 -56.25 27.91 -71.50
CA ILE A 269 -56.00 28.81 -72.65
C ILE A 269 -55.01 28.17 -73.63
N ALA A 270 -53.95 27.54 -73.13
CA ALA A 270 -52.98 26.81 -73.94
C ALA A 270 -53.61 25.63 -74.69
N CYS A 271 -54.51 24.88 -74.02
CA CYS A 271 -55.31 23.84 -74.65
C CYS A 271 -56.18 24.40 -75.80
N LEU A 272 -56.88 25.51 -75.58
CA LEU A 272 -57.74 26.13 -76.60
C LEU A 272 -56.94 26.66 -77.81
N LEU A 273 -55.67 27.03 -77.62
CA LEU A 273 -54.77 27.51 -78.68
C LEU A 273 -54.18 26.39 -79.54
N THR A 274 -54.04 25.16 -79.03
CA THR A 274 -53.48 24.02 -79.79
C THR A 274 -54.45 23.35 -80.76
N GLY A 275 -55.73 23.79 -80.80
CA GLY A 275 -56.75 23.22 -81.68
C GLY A 275 -57.21 21.86 -81.17
N ILE A 276 -58.14 21.89 -80.22
CA ILE A 276 -58.71 20.70 -79.57
C ILE A 276 -60.14 20.53 -80.07
N ASP A 277 -60.57 19.29 -80.31
CA ASP A 277 -61.96 19.01 -80.64
C ASP A 277 -62.89 19.20 -79.43
N GLU A 278 -64.18 19.40 -79.68
CA GLU A 278 -65.17 19.70 -78.63
C GLU A 278 -65.28 18.57 -77.58
N SER A 279 -64.93 17.34 -77.94
CA SER A 279 -64.99 16.17 -77.05
C SER A 279 -63.84 16.18 -76.04
N GLU A 280 -62.64 16.56 -76.47
CA GLU A 280 -61.45 16.71 -75.62
C GLU A 280 -61.57 17.93 -74.70
N ILE A 281 -62.20 19.03 -75.14
CA ILE A 281 -62.50 20.20 -74.30
C ILE A 281 -63.44 19.82 -73.15
N ASN A 282 -64.52 19.07 -73.44
CA ASN A 282 -65.44 18.61 -72.40
C ASN A 282 -64.77 17.61 -71.44
N ALA A 283 -63.92 16.71 -71.95
CA ALA A 283 -63.14 15.81 -71.11
C ALA A 283 -62.19 16.58 -70.17
N LEU A 284 -61.49 17.61 -70.66
CA LEU A 284 -60.63 18.48 -69.86
C LEU A 284 -61.44 19.30 -68.84
N SER A 285 -62.60 19.85 -69.22
CA SER A 285 -63.52 20.56 -68.32
C SER A 285 -63.95 19.69 -67.13
N HIS A 286 -64.31 18.43 -67.40
CA HIS A 286 -64.66 17.47 -66.35
C HIS A 286 -63.47 17.15 -65.42
N VAL A 287 -62.23 17.12 -65.94
CA VAL A 287 -61.01 16.83 -65.17
C VAL A 287 -60.56 18.00 -64.29
N TYR A 288 -60.69 19.24 -64.76
CA TYR A 288 -60.16 20.42 -64.05
C TYR A 288 -61.15 21.09 -63.08
N HIS A 289 -62.47 20.81 -63.20
CA HIS A 289 -63.50 21.55 -62.47
C HIS A 289 -64.63 20.68 -61.87
N ASP A 290 -64.29 19.54 -61.27
CA ASP A 290 -65.23 18.68 -60.52
C ASP A 290 -66.50 18.32 -61.31
N GLY A 291 -66.34 18.10 -62.61
CA GLY A 291 -67.41 17.62 -63.47
C GLY A 291 -68.35 18.68 -64.06
N LYS A 292 -67.98 19.97 -64.05
CA LYS A 292 -68.74 21.05 -64.70
C LYS A 292 -68.55 21.05 -66.22
N ASP A 293 -69.59 21.47 -66.96
CA ASP A 293 -69.52 21.62 -68.41
C ASP A 293 -68.72 22.87 -68.84
N TYR A 294 -68.31 22.90 -70.11
CA TYR A 294 -67.50 23.98 -70.69
C TYR A 294 -68.11 25.39 -70.51
N PHE A 295 -69.45 25.50 -70.46
CA PHE A 295 -70.15 26.77 -70.31
C PHE A 295 -70.18 27.26 -68.87
N GLU A 296 -70.40 26.37 -67.91
CA GLU A 296 -70.24 26.67 -66.48
C GLU A 296 -68.78 27.05 -66.15
N TRP A 297 -67.84 26.54 -66.91
CA TRP A 297 -66.42 26.83 -66.78
C TRP A 297 -66.02 28.23 -67.28
N ILE A 298 -66.41 28.65 -68.49
CA ILE A 298 -66.19 30.04 -68.97
C ILE A 298 -66.83 31.06 -68.03
N ASN A 299 -68.00 30.73 -67.47
CA ASN A 299 -68.66 31.55 -66.46
C ASN A 299 -67.80 31.72 -65.19
N SER A 300 -67.07 30.68 -64.79
CA SER A 300 -66.17 30.75 -63.63
C SER A 300 -64.93 31.61 -63.90
N LEU A 301 -64.35 31.56 -65.10
CA LEU A 301 -63.25 32.44 -65.52
C LEU A 301 -63.67 33.92 -65.47
N ASN A 302 -64.88 34.21 -65.95
CA ASN A 302 -65.45 35.56 -65.96
C ASN A 302 -65.86 36.08 -64.56
N SER A 303 -65.94 35.20 -63.56
CA SER A 303 -66.29 35.57 -62.18
C SER A 303 -65.14 36.16 -61.37
N ASN A 304 -63.88 35.99 -61.82
CA ASN A 304 -62.69 36.58 -61.20
C ASN A 304 -62.42 38.04 -61.63
N GLY A 305 -63.36 38.69 -62.32
CA GLY A 305 -63.28 40.09 -62.71
C GLY A 305 -62.46 40.38 -63.97
N GLN A 306 -62.04 39.35 -64.71
CA GLN A 306 -61.50 39.46 -66.06
C GLN A 306 -62.46 38.81 -67.05
N ILE A 307 -62.79 39.49 -68.15
CA ILE A 307 -63.70 38.97 -69.17
C ILE A 307 -62.87 38.32 -70.27
N TYR A 308 -63.03 37.02 -70.46
CA TYR A 308 -62.45 36.29 -71.58
C TYR A 308 -63.55 35.98 -72.59
N ALA A 309 -63.37 36.44 -73.82
CA ALA A 309 -64.24 36.14 -74.94
C ALA A 309 -63.56 35.08 -75.82
N VAL A 310 -64.18 33.90 -75.93
CA VAL A 310 -63.75 32.88 -76.89
C VAL A 310 -64.34 33.26 -78.24
N ALA A 311 -63.48 33.57 -79.21
CA ALA A 311 -63.88 33.64 -80.60
C ALA A 311 -63.59 32.30 -81.27
N LEU A 312 -64.63 31.65 -81.81
CA LEU A 312 -64.43 30.63 -82.82
C LEU A 312 -63.82 31.33 -84.05
N ASN A 313 -62.63 30.90 -84.46
CA ASN A 313 -62.09 31.33 -85.73
C ASN A 313 -62.75 30.46 -86.80
N GLU A 314 -63.81 30.97 -87.44
CA GLU A 314 -64.45 30.27 -88.55
C GLU A 314 -63.71 30.48 -89.86
N TYR A 315 -63.62 29.39 -90.63
CA TYR A 315 -63.42 29.30 -92.08
C TYR A 315 -62.07 29.78 -92.64
N LEU A 316 -61.16 28.84 -92.92
CA LEU A 316 -60.08 29.07 -93.89
C LEU A 316 -60.47 28.70 -95.33
N ASP A 317 -61.64 28.09 -95.59
CA ASP A 317 -62.05 27.82 -96.97
C ASP A 317 -63.58 27.74 -97.15
N ASN A 318 -64.10 28.48 -98.14
CA ASN A 318 -65.50 28.87 -98.37
C ASN A 318 -66.52 27.75 -98.72
N SER A 319 -66.36 26.50 -98.25
CA SER A 319 -67.31 25.42 -98.54
C SER A 319 -68.25 25.13 -97.37
N GLY A 320 -69.50 25.57 -97.49
CA GLY A 320 -70.55 25.39 -96.48
C GLY A 320 -70.76 23.93 -96.01
N ILE A 321 -71.10 23.82 -94.72
CA ILE A 321 -71.51 22.65 -93.91
C ILE A 321 -70.32 21.86 -93.31
N LEU A 322 -70.18 21.98 -91.98
CA LEU A 322 -69.22 21.25 -91.13
C LEU A 322 -69.56 19.75 -91.05
N ALA A 323 -68.55 18.89 -91.11
CA ALA A 323 -68.70 17.47 -90.83
C ALA A 323 -68.32 17.18 -89.36
N ASP A 324 -68.95 16.15 -88.78
CA ASP A 324 -68.63 15.65 -87.44
C ASP A 324 -67.16 15.17 -87.43
N GLY A 325 -66.28 15.87 -86.71
CA GLY A 325 -64.84 15.59 -86.62
C GLY A 325 -63.88 16.65 -87.18
N ASP A 326 -64.37 17.81 -87.65
CA ASP A 326 -63.50 18.91 -88.12
C ASP A 326 -62.82 19.66 -86.96
N ALA A 327 -61.51 19.95 -87.09
CA ALA A 327 -60.72 20.63 -86.08
C ALA A 327 -60.90 22.16 -86.14
N TYR A 328 -61.24 22.78 -85.00
CA TYR A 328 -61.39 24.24 -84.87
C TYR A 328 -60.15 24.87 -84.23
N THR A 329 -59.83 26.12 -84.59
CA THR A 329 -58.89 26.94 -83.81
C THR A 329 -59.67 28.03 -83.08
N TYR A 330 -59.57 28.05 -81.76
CA TYR A 330 -60.17 29.09 -80.94
C TYR A 330 -59.14 30.19 -80.70
N ARG A 331 -59.56 31.47 -80.79
CA ARG A 331 -58.77 32.60 -80.29
C ARG A 331 -59.47 33.18 -79.08
N LEU A 332 -58.79 33.20 -77.94
CA LEU A 332 -59.29 33.88 -76.76
C LEU A 332 -58.83 35.33 -76.74
N PHE A 333 -59.79 36.23 -76.58
CA PHE A 333 -59.55 37.64 -76.40
C PHE A 333 -59.80 38.01 -74.95
N LYS A 334 -58.81 38.59 -74.29
CA LYS A 334 -58.96 39.24 -72.98
C LYS A 334 -59.60 40.60 -73.23
N CYS A 335 -60.77 40.84 -72.65
CA CYS A 335 -61.51 42.08 -72.80
C CYS A 335 -61.28 42.97 -71.57
N ASP A 336 -60.72 44.16 -71.76
CA ASP A 336 -60.64 45.20 -70.72
C ASP A 336 -62.01 45.83 -70.49
N GLY A 337 -62.86 45.11 -69.77
CA GLY A 337 -64.13 45.60 -69.29
C GLY A 337 -64.38 45.05 -67.89
N ARG A 338 -64.26 45.90 -66.86
CA ARG A 338 -64.89 45.58 -65.57
C ARG A 338 -66.40 45.76 -65.74
N THR A 339 -67.13 44.69 -66.01
CA THR A 339 -68.58 44.72 -65.83
C THR A 339 -68.88 44.39 -64.38
N GLU A 340 -69.69 45.20 -63.69
CA GLU A 340 -70.08 44.99 -62.28
C GLU A 340 -70.88 43.68 -62.06
N LYS A 341 -71.16 42.95 -63.13
CA LYS A 341 -71.83 41.65 -63.15
C LYS A 341 -71.20 40.84 -64.29
N GLY A 342 -70.65 39.67 -63.98
CA GLY A 342 -69.95 38.80 -64.93
C GLY A 342 -70.90 38.31 -66.02
N PHE A 343 -70.87 38.97 -67.19
CA PHE A 343 -71.66 38.58 -68.36
C PHE A 343 -70.73 38.06 -69.45
N ASN A 344 -71.10 36.94 -70.07
CA ASN A 344 -70.36 36.38 -71.20
C ASN A 344 -70.52 37.27 -72.43
N VAL A 345 -69.43 37.50 -73.14
CA VAL A 345 -69.45 38.05 -74.50
C VAL A 345 -69.08 36.91 -75.45
N PHE A 346 -70.07 36.32 -76.09
CA PHE A 346 -69.83 35.46 -77.25
C PHE A 346 -69.79 36.35 -78.48
N ILE A 347 -68.66 36.31 -79.20
CA ILE A 347 -68.56 36.89 -80.53
C ILE A 347 -68.73 35.75 -81.53
N THR A 348 -69.93 35.62 -82.08
CA THR A 348 -70.14 34.80 -83.28
C THR A 348 -70.03 35.73 -84.48
N MET A 349 -68.99 35.56 -85.29
CA MET A 349 -68.87 36.28 -86.56
C MET A 349 -69.61 35.50 -87.62
N THR A 350 -70.84 35.90 -87.91
CA THR A 350 -71.57 35.35 -89.06
C THR A 350 -71.37 36.30 -90.24
N SER A 351 -70.69 35.82 -91.29
CA SER A 351 -70.64 36.59 -92.54
C SER A 351 -71.98 36.44 -93.26
N VAL A 352 -72.61 37.56 -93.64
CA VAL A 352 -73.75 37.54 -94.56
C VAL A 352 -73.30 38.24 -95.83
N VAL A 353 -73.41 37.54 -96.96
CA VAL A 353 -73.10 38.11 -98.27
C VAL A 353 -74.31 38.90 -98.73
N ASP A 354 -74.17 40.22 -98.88
CA ASP A 354 -75.16 41.05 -99.57
C ASP A 354 -74.91 40.95 -101.08
N GLU A 355 -75.65 40.05 -101.74
CA GLU A 355 -75.51 39.77 -103.17
C GLU A 355 -75.78 41.01 -104.06
N ALA A 356 -76.46 42.05 -103.56
CA ALA A 356 -76.74 43.25 -104.35
C ALA A 356 -75.53 44.20 -104.47
N LYS A 357 -74.52 44.07 -103.58
CA LYS A 357 -73.36 44.98 -103.52
C LYS A 357 -72.00 44.30 -103.70
N GLY A 358 -71.95 42.97 -103.77
CA GLY A 358 -70.69 42.23 -103.92
C GLY A 358 -69.70 42.47 -102.77
N THR A 359 -70.19 42.88 -101.60
CA THR A 359 -69.40 43.14 -100.40
C THR A 359 -69.94 42.30 -99.25
N THR A 360 -69.06 41.52 -98.63
CA THR A 360 -69.39 40.75 -97.42
C THR A 360 -69.46 41.72 -96.25
N VAL A 361 -70.62 41.84 -95.61
CA VAL A 361 -70.76 42.59 -94.37
C VAL A 361 -70.67 41.58 -93.24
N ALA A 362 -69.60 41.64 -92.44
CA ALA A 362 -69.48 40.82 -91.25
C ALA A 362 -70.34 41.45 -90.15
N HIS A 363 -71.41 40.76 -89.74
CA HIS A 363 -72.14 41.14 -88.54
C HIS A 363 -71.50 40.45 -87.34
N VAL A 364 -70.94 41.25 -86.44
CA VAL A 364 -70.52 40.80 -85.12
C VAL A 364 -71.78 40.68 -84.27
N ILE A 365 -72.33 39.47 -84.15
CA ILE A 365 -73.45 39.23 -83.23
C ILE A 365 -72.86 38.96 -81.85
N LYS A 366 -72.96 39.96 -80.96
CA LYS A 366 -72.77 39.75 -79.53
C LYS A 366 -73.95 38.95 -79.00
N TYR A 367 -73.74 37.70 -78.63
CA TYR A 367 -74.73 36.98 -77.83
C TYR A 367 -74.58 37.39 -76.35
N ASN A 368 -75.54 38.18 -75.86
CA ASN A 368 -75.80 38.37 -74.43
C ASN A 368 -77.03 37.54 -74.07
N THR A 369 -76.84 36.41 -73.40
CA THR A 369 -77.92 35.50 -73.01
C THR A 369 -78.53 35.90 -71.67
N ALA A 370 -79.22 37.04 -71.63
CA ALA A 370 -80.26 37.33 -70.64
C ALA A 370 -81.20 38.44 -71.14
N THR A 371 -82.16 38.03 -71.97
CA THR A 371 -83.45 38.70 -72.25
C THR A 371 -83.45 40.24 -72.23
N GLY A 372 -83.13 40.83 -73.36
CA GLY A 372 -83.28 42.26 -73.61
C GLY A 372 -82.37 42.69 -74.75
N VAL A 373 -82.89 42.68 -75.98
CA VAL A 373 -82.18 43.21 -77.15
C VAL A 373 -81.92 44.70 -76.92
N TYR A 374 -80.70 45.06 -76.54
CA TYR A 374 -80.19 46.42 -76.69
C TYR A 374 -79.56 46.50 -78.08
N SER A 375 -80.36 46.93 -79.05
CA SER A 375 -79.85 47.44 -80.33
C SER A 375 -79.46 48.91 -80.14
N ASP A 376 -78.24 49.14 -79.66
CA ASP A 376 -77.57 50.43 -79.76
C ASP A 376 -76.53 50.34 -80.89
N GLY A 377 -76.86 51.01 -81.99
CA GLY A 377 -75.90 51.80 -82.76
C GLY A 377 -74.66 51.09 -83.29
N SER A 378 -74.73 50.67 -84.55
CA SER A 378 -73.66 50.75 -85.55
C SER A 378 -72.23 50.93 -85.02
N THR A 379 -71.54 49.82 -84.75
CA THR A 379 -70.10 49.79 -84.96
C THR A 379 -69.86 48.84 -86.14
N GLU A 380 -69.91 49.40 -87.35
CA GLU A 380 -69.43 48.68 -88.53
C GLU A 380 -67.93 48.41 -88.33
N VAL A 381 -67.55 47.16 -88.48
CA VAL A 381 -66.16 46.72 -88.49
C VAL A 381 -65.81 46.51 -89.94
N ASP A 382 -65.04 47.42 -90.55
CA ASP A 382 -64.59 47.24 -91.93
C ASP A 382 -63.60 46.07 -91.96
N TYR A 383 -63.95 45.00 -92.66
CA TYR A 383 -63.15 43.79 -92.83
C TYR A 383 -62.63 43.70 -94.25
N ASP A 384 -61.31 43.72 -94.42
CA ASP A 384 -60.66 43.42 -95.69
C ASP A 384 -60.63 41.92 -95.91
N ASN A 385 -61.58 41.42 -96.70
CA ASN A 385 -61.70 40.01 -97.03
C ASN A 385 -60.55 39.49 -97.92
N GLN A 386 -59.84 40.37 -98.66
CA GLN A 386 -58.72 39.93 -99.51
C GLN A 386 -57.42 39.76 -98.72
N ASN A 387 -57.26 40.49 -97.62
CA ASN A 387 -56.06 40.47 -96.78
C ASN A 387 -56.28 39.89 -95.38
N ASN A 388 -57.50 39.40 -95.10
CA ASN A 388 -57.90 38.81 -93.83
C ASN A 388 -57.62 39.74 -92.62
N LYS A 389 -57.94 41.04 -92.76
CA LYS A 389 -57.55 42.09 -91.79
C LYS A 389 -58.70 43.05 -91.47
N ILE A 390 -58.87 43.37 -90.19
CA ILE A 390 -59.81 44.41 -89.74
C ILE A 390 -59.19 45.79 -89.98
N ILE A 391 -59.89 46.66 -90.72
CA ILE A 391 -59.43 47.98 -91.15
C ILE A 391 -59.73 49.05 -90.10
N SER A 392 -60.95 49.08 -89.55
CA SER A 392 -61.28 49.87 -88.35
C SER A 392 -62.67 49.53 -87.80
N GLY A 393 -62.77 49.34 -86.49
CA GLY A 393 -64.02 49.15 -85.77
C GLY A 393 -63.76 48.79 -84.31
N GLY A 394 -64.14 49.70 -83.39
CA GLY A 394 -63.98 49.55 -81.93
C GLY A 394 -62.53 49.57 -81.45
N LYS A 395 -62.18 50.47 -80.52
CA LYS A 395 -60.91 50.40 -79.78
C LYS A 395 -60.94 49.19 -78.83
N TYR A 396 -60.84 47.98 -79.38
CA TYR A 396 -60.24 46.89 -78.66
C TYR A 396 -58.76 47.01 -78.97
N THR A 397 -58.04 47.73 -78.12
CA THR A 397 -56.61 47.48 -78.00
C THR A 397 -56.53 46.00 -77.66
N VAL A 398 -56.06 45.18 -78.61
CA VAL A 398 -55.56 43.84 -78.30
C VAL A 398 -54.30 44.09 -77.49
N GLU A 399 -54.48 44.48 -76.24
CA GLU A 399 -53.40 44.70 -75.30
C GLU A 399 -52.98 43.32 -74.84
N LYS A 400 -51.97 42.81 -75.56
CA LYS A 400 -51.17 41.63 -75.27
C LYS A 400 -51.80 40.31 -75.65
N ASP A 401 -51.05 39.55 -76.43
CA ASP A 401 -51.34 38.17 -76.79
C ASP A 401 -51.45 37.37 -75.49
N VAL A 402 -52.62 36.79 -75.21
CA VAL A 402 -52.85 35.98 -74.00
C VAL A 402 -51.88 34.79 -73.96
N THR A 403 -51.33 34.42 -75.12
CA THR A 403 -50.25 33.45 -75.32
C THR A 403 -48.98 33.80 -74.53
N ASP A 404 -48.60 35.08 -74.41
CA ASP A 404 -47.39 35.48 -73.66
C ASP A 404 -47.59 35.34 -72.14
N GLU A 405 -48.78 35.70 -71.64
CA GLU A 405 -49.13 35.52 -70.22
C GLU A 405 -49.30 34.04 -69.88
N ALA A 406 -49.87 33.25 -70.78
CA ALA A 406 -50.02 31.80 -70.62
C ALA A 406 -48.66 31.08 -70.62
N ASN A 407 -47.79 31.40 -71.59
CA ASN A 407 -46.45 30.84 -71.65
C ASN A 407 -45.62 31.25 -70.43
N ALA A 408 -45.75 32.49 -69.94
CA ALA A 408 -45.08 32.93 -68.72
C ALA A 408 -45.57 32.16 -67.47
N ALA A 409 -46.87 31.89 -67.36
CA ALA A 409 -47.43 31.10 -66.25
C ALA A 409 -47.01 29.63 -66.30
N ILE A 410 -46.99 29.01 -67.49
CA ILE A 410 -46.49 27.64 -67.69
C ILE A 410 -45.00 27.56 -67.35
N GLN A 411 -44.20 28.53 -67.80
CA GLN A 411 -42.78 28.60 -67.47
C GLN A 411 -42.57 28.78 -65.96
N ALA A 412 -43.33 29.66 -65.30
CA ALA A 412 -43.24 29.87 -63.85
C ALA A 412 -43.55 28.59 -63.05
N LYS A 413 -44.53 27.79 -63.49
CA LYS A 413 -44.84 26.48 -62.90
C LYS A 413 -43.71 25.47 -63.13
N GLN A 414 -43.12 25.43 -64.32
CA GLN A 414 -41.97 24.57 -64.60
C GLN A 414 -40.76 24.98 -63.75
N ASP A 415 -40.46 26.28 -63.67
CA ASP A 415 -39.37 26.82 -62.85
C ASP A 415 -39.59 26.51 -61.35
N ALA A 416 -40.81 26.66 -60.85
CA ALA A 416 -41.15 26.31 -59.47
C ALA A 416 -41.03 24.80 -59.20
N GLN A 417 -41.39 23.95 -60.17
CA GLN A 417 -41.20 22.50 -60.05
C GLN A 417 -39.72 22.13 -60.04
N THR A 418 -38.91 22.71 -60.92
CA THR A 418 -37.46 22.52 -60.92
C THR A 418 -36.84 22.96 -59.60
N GLN A 419 -37.26 24.10 -59.05
CA GLN A 419 -36.80 24.53 -57.72
C GLN A 419 -37.18 23.54 -56.62
N LEU A 420 -38.42 23.02 -56.61
CA LEU A 420 -38.83 22.00 -55.65
C LEU A 420 -37.98 20.73 -55.77
N ASP A 421 -37.73 20.27 -56.99
CA ASP A 421 -36.91 19.07 -57.24
C ASP A 421 -35.46 19.28 -56.76
N GLU A 422 -34.87 20.44 -57.03
CA GLU A 422 -33.55 20.84 -56.51
C GLU A 422 -33.51 20.90 -54.98
N LYS A 423 -34.55 21.46 -54.33
CA LYS A 423 -34.62 21.49 -52.86
C LYS A 423 -34.80 20.10 -52.26
N ASN A 424 -35.61 19.24 -52.87
CA ASN A 424 -35.79 17.86 -52.44
C ASN A 424 -34.49 17.04 -52.60
N ALA A 425 -33.72 17.27 -53.67
CA ALA A 425 -32.39 16.69 -53.81
C ALA A 425 -31.46 17.16 -52.68
N ALA A 426 -31.46 18.46 -52.36
CA ALA A 426 -30.69 19.00 -51.24
C ALA A 426 -31.10 18.43 -49.87
N VAL A 427 -32.39 18.15 -49.65
CA VAL A 427 -32.86 17.46 -48.43
C VAL A 427 -32.24 16.07 -48.34
N LYS A 428 -32.30 15.28 -49.42
CA LYS A 428 -31.73 13.92 -49.44
C LYS A 428 -30.22 13.93 -49.17
N ASP A 429 -29.49 14.87 -49.77
CA ASP A 429 -28.06 15.02 -49.54
C ASP A 429 -27.76 15.40 -48.07
N ALA A 430 -28.56 16.31 -47.50
CA ALA A 430 -28.41 16.73 -46.10
C ALA A 430 -28.79 15.62 -45.10
N GLU A 431 -29.81 14.81 -45.39
CA GLU A 431 -30.16 13.62 -44.58
C GLU A 431 -29.05 12.56 -44.63
N SER A 432 -28.47 12.33 -45.81
CA SER A 432 -27.33 11.41 -45.97
C SER A 432 -26.13 11.90 -45.15
N ALA A 433 -25.79 13.19 -45.23
CA ALA A 433 -24.70 13.79 -44.45
C ALA A 433 -24.95 13.71 -42.94
N LYS A 434 -26.21 13.88 -42.49
CA LYS A 434 -26.60 13.70 -41.09
C LYS A 434 -26.39 12.25 -40.62
N GLU A 435 -26.74 11.25 -41.44
CA GLU A 435 -26.57 9.84 -41.09
C GLU A 435 -25.09 9.44 -41.02
N GLU A 436 -24.28 9.89 -41.99
CA GLU A 436 -22.81 9.73 -41.95
C GLU A 436 -22.21 10.37 -40.69
N ALA A 437 -22.65 11.59 -40.32
CA ALA A 437 -22.20 12.26 -39.11
C ALA A 437 -22.61 11.53 -37.82
N LEU A 438 -23.80 10.90 -37.81
CA LEU A 438 -24.26 10.08 -36.68
C LEU A 438 -23.40 8.83 -36.50
N ILE A 439 -23.08 8.14 -37.58
CA ILE A 439 -22.18 6.98 -37.57
C ILE A 439 -20.81 7.40 -37.03
N ALA A 440 -20.26 8.51 -37.54
CA ALA A 440 -18.97 9.04 -37.08
C ALA A 440 -18.98 9.43 -35.59
N TYR A 441 -20.06 10.03 -35.10
CA TYR A 441 -20.24 10.34 -33.69
C TYR A 441 -20.28 9.07 -32.82
N ASN A 442 -21.10 8.09 -33.19
CA ASN A 442 -21.22 6.83 -32.43
C ASN A 442 -19.89 6.06 -32.40
N ASP A 443 -19.18 6.00 -33.51
CA ASP A 443 -17.85 5.39 -33.59
C ASP A 443 -16.81 6.11 -32.71
N ALA A 444 -16.85 7.45 -32.69
CA ALA A 444 -15.97 8.25 -31.85
C ALA A 444 -16.30 8.10 -30.35
N GLN A 445 -17.59 8.06 -30.00
CA GLN A 445 -18.03 7.84 -28.62
C GLN A 445 -17.63 6.45 -28.12
N ALA A 446 -17.83 5.40 -28.92
CA ALA A 446 -17.42 4.05 -28.55
C ALA A 446 -15.91 3.95 -28.27
N LYS A 447 -15.08 4.64 -29.07
CA LYS A 447 -13.62 4.72 -28.83
C LYS A 447 -13.27 5.52 -27.57
N ALA A 448 -14.01 6.56 -27.25
CA ALA A 448 -13.83 7.30 -26.01
C ALA A 448 -14.16 6.42 -24.80
N ASP A 449 -15.28 5.71 -24.83
CA ASP A 449 -15.71 4.81 -23.76
C ASP A 449 -14.70 3.65 -23.53
N GLU A 450 -14.17 3.07 -24.62
CA GLU A 450 -13.12 2.05 -24.54
C GLU A 450 -11.82 2.60 -23.95
N ALA A 451 -11.42 3.81 -24.35
CA ALA A 451 -10.22 4.46 -23.82
C ALA A 451 -10.36 4.80 -22.33
N ASP A 452 -11.52 5.29 -21.89
CA ASP A 452 -11.83 5.55 -20.48
C ASP A 452 -11.79 4.27 -19.64
N GLN A 453 -12.38 3.16 -20.13
CA GLN A 453 -12.30 1.87 -19.44
C GLN A 453 -10.87 1.36 -19.31
N ASN A 454 -10.05 1.54 -20.36
CA ASN A 454 -8.64 1.18 -20.31
C ASN A 454 -7.86 2.07 -19.32
N ALA A 455 -8.13 3.38 -19.28
CA ALA A 455 -7.53 4.28 -18.31
C ALA A 455 -7.88 3.88 -16.86
N ALA A 456 -9.15 3.62 -16.57
CA ALA A 456 -9.60 3.18 -15.24
C ALA A 456 -8.93 1.86 -14.81
N SER A 457 -8.83 0.88 -15.71
CA SER A 457 -8.13 -0.38 -15.45
C SER A 457 -6.64 -0.18 -15.13
N LYS A 458 -5.99 0.78 -15.79
CA LYS A 458 -4.58 1.13 -15.54
C LYS A 458 -4.39 1.90 -14.23
N GLU A 459 -5.30 2.80 -13.88
CA GLU A 459 -5.31 3.49 -12.59
C GLU A 459 -5.45 2.49 -11.42
N ASP A 460 -6.37 1.52 -11.53
CA ASP A 460 -6.52 0.45 -10.55
C ASP A 460 -5.24 -0.42 -10.42
N ALA A 461 -4.61 -0.73 -11.55
CA ALA A 461 -3.35 -1.47 -11.57
C ALA A 461 -2.20 -0.68 -10.92
N ALA A 462 -2.12 0.63 -11.17
CA ALA A 462 -1.14 1.52 -10.55
C ALA A 462 -1.34 1.60 -9.04
N LYS A 463 -2.59 1.74 -8.57
CA LYS A 463 -2.91 1.72 -7.14
C LYS A 463 -2.50 0.41 -6.48
N HIS A 464 -2.83 -0.73 -7.09
CA HIS A 464 -2.43 -2.04 -6.55
C HIS A 464 -0.91 -2.25 -6.56
N ALA A 465 -0.19 -1.65 -7.51
CA ALA A 465 1.27 -1.67 -7.51
C ALA A 465 1.86 -0.79 -6.39
N GLN A 466 1.27 0.38 -6.14
CA GLN A 466 1.65 1.25 -5.02
C GLN A 466 1.41 0.57 -3.67
N ASP A 467 0.25 -0.05 -3.45
CA ASP A 467 -0.05 -0.79 -2.22
C ASP A 467 1.00 -1.90 -1.93
N LYS A 468 1.53 -2.53 -3.00
CA LYS A 468 2.62 -3.52 -2.87
C LYS A 468 3.96 -2.89 -2.57
N ALA A 469 4.26 -1.73 -3.15
CA ALA A 469 5.48 -1.00 -2.84
C ALA A 469 5.50 -0.56 -1.37
N ASP A 470 4.38 -0.03 -0.88
CA ASP A 470 4.22 0.39 0.52
C ASP A 470 4.37 -0.81 1.48
N ALA A 471 3.74 -1.94 1.16
CA ALA A 471 3.90 -3.16 1.96
C ALA A 471 5.36 -3.69 1.95
N ALA A 472 6.04 -3.64 0.81
CA ALA A 472 7.43 -4.06 0.71
C ALA A 472 8.38 -3.11 1.45
N ALA A 473 8.09 -1.81 1.47
CA ALA A 473 8.83 -0.81 2.24
C ALA A 473 8.69 -1.05 3.75
N ALA A 474 7.47 -1.29 4.24
CA ALA A 474 7.23 -1.63 5.66
C ALA A 474 7.96 -2.93 6.08
N ASP A 475 7.95 -3.95 5.21
CA ASP A 475 8.70 -5.19 5.40
C ASP A 475 10.23 -4.94 5.49
N ALA A 476 10.75 -4.02 4.68
CA ALA A 476 12.17 -3.65 4.69
C ALA A 476 12.56 -2.88 5.96
N GLU A 477 11.71 -1.96 6.43
CA GLU A 477 11.92 -1.24 7.70
C GLU A 477 11.92 -2.20 8.89
N ALA A 478 11.00 -3.17 8.92
CA ALA A 478 10.97 -4.19 9.98
C ALA A 478 12.25 -5.04 9.98
N ALA A 479 12.69 -5.50 8.81
CA ALA A 479 13.91 -6.29 8.68
C ALA A 479 15.18 -5.50 9.06
N GLN A 480 15.22 -4.20 8.75
CA GLN A 480 16.32 -3.33 9.19
C GLN A 480 16.37 -3.23 10.71
N LYS A 481 15.22 -3.07 11.37
CA LYS A 481 15.16 -3.05 12.84
C LYS A 481 15.65 -4.35 13.45
N ASP A 482 15.24 -5.50 12.90
CA ASP A 482 15.72 -6.81 13.36
C ASP A 482 17.25 -6.94 13.21
N ALA A 483 17.84 -6.37 12.15
CA ALA A 483 19.29 -6.33 11.96
C ALA A 483 20.00 -5.42 12.99
N GLU A 484 19.40 -4.28 13.35
CA GLU A 484 19.90 -3.38 14.40
C GLU A 484 19.87 -4.07 15.78
N ASP A 485 18.76 -4.73 16.12
CA ASP A 485 18.62 -5.49 17.37
C ASP A 485 19.63 -6.64 17.44
N ALA A 486 19.85 -7.36 16.33
CA ALA A 486 20.86 -8.42 16.24
C ALA A 486 22.29 -7.88 16.36
N ALA A 487 22.57 -6.68 15.80
CA ALA A 487 23.85 -6.03 15.96
C ALA A 487 24.13 -5.66 17.42
N GLN A 488 23.16 -5.07 18.12
CA GLN A 488 23.30 -4.76 19.53
C GLN A 488 23.53 -6.02 20.39
N ALA A 489 22.82 -7.12 20.09
CA ALA A 489 23.01 -8.40 20.77
C ALA A 489 24.42 -8.97 20.55
N SER A 490 24.98 -8.84 19.33
CA SER A 490 26.36 -9.22 19.03
C SER A 490 27.36 -8.42 19.86
N ASP A 491 27.19 -7.10 19.92
CA ASP A 491 28.09 -6.22 20.67
C ASP A 491 28.05 -6.53 22.18
N SER A 492 26.86 -6.76 22.75
CA SER A 492 26.72 -7.21 24.14
C SER A 492 27.33 -8.60 24.40
N ALA A 493 27.33 -9.49 23.42
CA ALA A 493 27.95 -10.80 23.56
C ALA A 493 29.49 -10.71 23.54
N GLU A 494 30.08 -9.82 22.73
CA GLU A 494 31.51 -9.52 22.74
C GLU A 494 31.96 -8.90 24.08
N GLU A 495 31.15 -8.01 24.67
CA GLU A 495 31.42 -7.45 26.00
C GLU A 495 31.54 -8.55 27.06
N ARG A 496 30.61 -9.52 27.06
CA ARG A 496 30.67 -10.68 27.98
C ARG A 496 31.91 -11.55 27.78
N VAL A 497 32.42 -11.65 26.56
CA VAL A 497 33.69 -12.35 26.30
C VAL A 497 34.84 -11.63 26.99
N ASN A 498 34.88 -10.30 26.90
CA ASN A 498 35.93 -9.50 27.53
C ASN A 498 35.85 -9.60 29.06
N ASP A 499 34.65 -9.55 29.64
CA ASP A 499 34.44 -9.73 31.08
C ASP A 499 34.88 -11.12 31.55
N ALA A 500 34.54 -12.17 30.81
CA ALA A 500 34.95 -13.53 31.14
C ALA A 500 36.48 -13.69 31.06
N ILE A 501 37.14 -13.08 30.07
CA ILE A 501 38.60 -13.09 29.94
C ILE A 501 39.25 -12.36 31.12
N ALA A 502 38.71 -11.22 31.55
CA ALA A 502 39.21 -10.51 32.72
C ALA A 502 39.08 -11.35 34.00
N ALA A 503 37.94 -12.02 34.19
CA ALA A 503 37.73 -12.94 35.31
C ALA A 503 38.72 -14.13 35.29
N ASP A 504 39.03 -14.68 34.12
CA ASP A 504 40.03 -15.75 33.98
C ASP A 504 41.45 -15.26 34.35
N GLN A 505 41.80 -14.02 34.00
CA GLN A 505 43.08 -13.42 34.40
C GLN A 505 43.18 -13.25 35.92
N ASP A 506 42.11 -12.78 36.57
CA ASP A 506 42.05 -12.65 38.03
C ASP A 506 42.15 -14.02 38.72
N ALA A 507 41.49 -15.05 38.16
CA ALA A 507 41.60 -16.43 38.66
C ALA A 507 43.01 -17.00 38.51
N GLN A 508 43.68 -16.73 37.37
CA GLN A 508 45.09 -17.10 37.17
C GLN A 508 46.02 -16.45 38.20
N GLN A 509 45.80 -15.17 38.52
CA GLN A 509 46.58 -14.49 39.56
C GLN A 509 46.33 -15.12 40.93
N THR A 510 45.08 -15.43 41.26
CA THR A 510 44.70 -16.09 42.52
C THR A 510 45.40 -17.44 42.69
N VAL A 511 45.49 -18.25 41.62
CA VAL A 511 46.25 -19.52 41.63
C VAL A 511 47.73 -19.27 41.89
N SER A 512 48.32 -18.24 41.25
CA SER A 512 49.73 -17.89 41.45
C SER A 512 50.01 -17.50 42.91
N ASP A 513 49.12 -16.70 43.51
CA ASP A 513 49.25 -16.26 44.90
C ASP A 513 49.10 -17.45 45.87
N ALA A 514 48.08 -18.30 45.66
CA ALA A 514 47.85 -19.50 46.48
C ALA A 514 49.02 -20.49 46.39
N GLN A 515 49.63 -20.66 45.21
CA GLN A 515 50.83 -21.50 45.04
C GLN A 515 52.01 -20.94 45.84
N SER A 516 52.25 -19.62 45.79
CA SER A 516 53.33 -18.99 46.55
C SER A 516 53.13 -19.15 48.06
N GLU A 517 51.88 -19.06 48.54
CA GLU A 517 51.56 -19.28 49.95
C GLU A 517 51.78 -20.75 50.37
N LYS A 518 51.40 -21.71 49.51
CA LYS A 518 51.66 -23.12 49.74
C LYS A 518 53.16 -23.42 49.83
N ASP A 519 53.95 -22.89 48.90
CA ASP A 519 55.40 -23.08 48.88
C ASP A 519 56.05 -22.53 50.18
N THR A 520 55.55 -21.38 50.67
CA THR A 520 55.98 -20.80 51.95
C THR A 520 55.59 -21.69 53.14
N ALA A 521 54.39 -22.28 53.12
CA ALA A 521 53.94 -23.19 54.18
C ALA A 521 54.73 -24.51 54.18
N ASP A 522 55.07 -25.05 53.01
CA ASP A 522 55.92 -26.24 52.87
C ASP A 522 57.35 -25.98 53.39
N GLU A 523 57.91 -24.79 53.16
CA GLU A 523 59.19 -24.36 53.73
C GLU A 523 59.11 -24.32 55.27
N ALA A 524 58.04 -23.77 55.84
CA ALA A 524 57.83 -23.74 57.29
C ALA A 524 57.71 -25.16 57.91
N VAL A 525 57.08 -26.11 57.20
CA VAL A 525 57.07 -27.52 57.61
C VAL A 525 58.49 -28.09 57.62
N SER A 526 59.30 -27.81 56.59
CA SER A 526 60.68 -28.27 56.51
C SER A 526 61.54 -27.72 57.66
N ASP A 527 61.41 -26.43 57.97
CA ASP A 527 62.08 -25.80 59.11
C ASP A 527 61.66 -26.41 60.44
N ALA A 528 60.35 -26.63 60.64
CA ALA A 528 59.83 -27.25 61.85
C ALA A 528 60.33 -28.70 62.03
N GLN A 529 60.45 -29.47 60.95
CA GLN A 529 61.05 -30.82 60.96
C GLN A 529 62.52 -30.77 61.37
N SER A 530 63.30 -29.83 60.82
CA SER A 530 64.72 -29.65 61.17
C SER A 530 64.90 -29.27 62.65
N ASN A 531 64.02 -28.41 63.17
CA ASN A 531 64.01 -28.04 64.59
C ASN A 531 63.65 -29.24 65.49
N LEU A 532 62.69 -30.07 65.09
CA LEU A 532 62.33 -31.29 65.81
C LEU A 532 63.49 -32.29 65.86
N GLU A 533 64.19 -32.49 64.74
CA GLU A 533 65.36 -33.36 64.68
C GLU A 533 66.46 -32.87 65.63
N SER A 534 66.74 -31.55 65.62
CA SER A 534 67.69 -30.91 66.53
C SER A 534 67.29 -31.06 68.00
N ALA A 535 66.00 -30.93 68.32
CA ALA A 535 65.48 -31.12 69.68
C ALA A 535 65.62 -32.58 70.15
N HIS A 536 65.38 -33.55 69.27
CA HIS A 536 65.60 -34.96 69.58
C HIS A 536 67.09 -35.29 69.78
N GLU A 537 67.99 -34.69 69.02
CA GLU A 537 69.44 -34.85 69.22
C GLU A 537 69.87 -34.33 70.61
N ALA A 538 69.42 -33.11 70.98
CA ALA A 538 69.68 -32.55 72.30
C ALA A 538 69.12 -33.41 73.45
N LEU A 539 67.96 -34.05 73.25
CA LEU A 539 67.39 -34.99 74.21
C LEU A 539 68.26 -36.24 74.36
N ARG A 540 68.73 -36.84 73.25
CA ARG A 540 69.62 -38.02 73.30
C ARG A 540 70.92 -37.69 74.03
N ASP A 541 71.51 -36.53 73.78
CA ASP A 541 72.73 -36.09 74.46
C ASP A 541 72.50 -35.88 75.98
N ALA A 542 71.36 -35.28 76.35
CA ALA A 542 71.00 -35.09 77.75
C ALA A 542 70.70 -36.42 78.47
N GLU A 543 70.06 -37.38 77.80
CA GLU A 543 69.82 -38.73 78.34
C GLU A 543 71.10 -39.55 78.45
N ALA A 544 72.06 -39.39 77.53
CA ALA A 544 73.37 -40.05 77.62
C ALA A 544 74.24 -39.52 78.77
N ALA A 545 74.00 -38.28 79.22
CA ALA A 545 74.70 -37.67 80.34
C ALA A 545 74.12 -38.06 81.72
N LEU A 546 72.91 -38.63 81.76
CA LEU A 546 72.19 -39.09 82.96
C LEU A 546 72.61 -40.52 83.37
#